data_AF-A0AAJ7T7H4-F1
#
_entry.id   AF-A0AAJ7T7H4-F1
#
_cell.length_a   1.000
_cell.length_b   1.000
_cell.length_c   1.000
_cell.angle_alpha   90.00
_cell.angle_beta   90.00
_cell.angle_gamma   90.00
#
_symmetry.space_group_name_H-M   'P 1'
#
loop_
_entity.id
_entity.type
_entity.pdbx_description
1 polymer ?
#
loop_
_entity_poly.entity_id
_entity_poly.type
_entity_poly.pdbx_seq_one_letter_code
_entity_poly.pdbx_strand_id
1 'polypeptide(L)'
;MEEATASTLGVAVAIACSLLNGTSFVVQKMGIGRAQRAGHSCLREWLWWVGTLTMALGQAGNFVAYNLAPATLVTPLGAFGIPFGAVLASWLLGERLSPLGKLGCVLCCVGCIEIIIHTPKASEVQRLAELEDRLTDPVFWAYVALVLLVLLTLVLRAASPAGSSDALVPIAICSLFGSFTVPSAKGLGLAVSELLPSAAPPSTPHAPQLALAAAAVLTVSLPAQLRYLTCALAASSSATVVPVYYAGFTVSVTAASSVLFREWAGASAVAALGAACGFVTVCAGVVLVEAYRDGSPPLPCQPPPKRD
;
A
#
# COMPACT_ATOMS: atom_id res chain seq x y z
N MET A 1 -16.18 -28.63 9.48
CA MET A 1 -17.20 -27.55 9.58
C MET A 1 -16.57 -26.29 10.16
N GLU A 2 -15.81 -26.40 11.26
CA GLU A 2 -15.11 -25.29 11.93
C GLU A 2 -14.09 -24.55 11.03
N GLU A 3 -13.35 -25.28 10.21
CA GLU A 3 -12.36 -24.72 9.28
C GLU A 3 -13.01 -23.95 8.11
N ALA A 4 -14.16 -24.42 7.62
CA ALA A 4 -14.93 -23.73 6.59
C ALA A 4 -15.58 -22.44 7.11
N THR A 5 -16.02 -22.44 8.38
CA THR A 5 -16.55 -21.24 9.04
C THR A 5 -15.45 -20.20 9.31
N ALA A 6 -14.24 -20.63 9.70
CA ALA A 6 -13.11 -19.73 9.89
C ALA A 6 -12.68 -19.07 8.56
N SER A 7 -12.58 -19.84 7.49
CA SER A 7 -12.26 -19.33 6.15
C SER A 7 -13.31 -18.34 5.63
N THR A 8 -14.61 -18.65 5.81
CA THR A 8 -15.72 -17.75 5.43
C THR A 8 -15.66 -16.44 6.22
N LEU A 9 -15.37 -16.52 7.53
CA LEU A 9 -15.19 -15.34 8.37
C LEU A 9 -13.99 -14.51 7.92
N GLY A 10 -12.85 -15.14 7.61
CA GLY A 10 -11.67 -14.45 7.11
C GLY A 10 -11.94 -13.70 5.80
N VAL A 11 -12.67 -14.31 4.87
CA VAL A 11 -13.11 -13.65 3.62
C VAL A 11 -14.04 -12.47 3.91
N ALA A 12 -15.01 -12.63 4.81
CA ALA A 12 -15.92 -11.53 5.18
C ALA A 12 -15.17 -10.35 5.82
N VAL A 13 -14.21 -10.64 6.71
CA VAL A 13 -13.34 -9.62 7.32
C VAL A 13 -12.49 -8.92 6.25
N ALA A 14 -11.89 -9.67 5.31
CA ALA A 14 -11.08 -9.10 4.23
C ALA A 14 -11.89 -8.13 3.35
N ILE A 15 -13.13 -8.50 3.01
CA ILE A 15 -14.05 -7.65 2.24
C ILE A 15 -14.36 -6.39 3.05
N ALA A 16 -14.78 -6.53 4.32
CA ALA A 16 -15.11 -5.39 5.17
C ALA A 16 -13.92 -4.42 5.31
N CYS A 17 -12.70 -4.93 5.53
CA CYS A 17 -11.48 -4.14 5.62
C CYS A 17 -11.14 -3.42 4.32
N SER A 18 -11.39 -4.06 3.18
CA SER A 18 -11.20 -3.46 1.86
C SER A 18 -12.16 -2.29 1.62
N LEU A 19 -13.42 -2.43 2.04
CA LEU A 19 -14.41 -1.34 1.98
C LEU A 19 -14.06 -0.19 2.95
N LEU A 20 -13.58 -0.50 4.16
CA LEU A 20 -13.09 0.49 5.12
C LEU A 20 -11.90 1.27 4.55
N ASN A 21 -10.93 0.57 3.94
CA ASN A 21 -9.80 1.21 3.28
C ASN A 21 -10.25 2.09 2.11
N GLY A 22 -11.17 1.62 1.26
CA GLY A 22 -11.77 2.42 0.19
C GLY A 22 -12.43 3.71 0.72
N THR A 23 -13.21 3.59 1.80
CA THR A 23 -13.83 4.73 2.50
C THR A 23 -12.80 5.71 3.06
N SER A 24 -11.71 5.18 3.62
CA SER A 24 -10.70 5.96 4.32
C SER A 24 -10.05 7.01 3.40
N PHE A 25 -9.76 6.67 2.14
CA PHE A 25 -9.16 7.60 1.19
C PHE A 25 -10.11 8.76 0.85
N VAL A 26 -11.40 8.47 0.70
CA VAL A 26 -12.46 9.47 0.42
C VAL A 26 -12.60 10.42 1.60
N VAL A 27 -12.62 9.89 2.82
CA VAL A 27 -12.70 10.69 4.05
C VAL A 27 -11.43 11.54 4.25
N GLN A 28 -10.24 10.99 4.01
CA GLN A 28 -8.99 11.75 4.03
C GLN A 28 -9.02 12.90 3.01
N LYS A 29 -9.46 12.63 1.77
CA LYS A 29 -9.59 13.64 0.71
C LYS A 29 -10.55 14.76 1.11
N MET A 30 -11.69 14.44 1.72
CA MET A 30 -12.61 15.45 2.26
C MET A 30 -11.95 16.31 3.34
N GLY A 31 -11.21 15.70 4.27
CA GLY A 31 -10.48 16.43 5.31
C GLY A 31 -9.41 17.36 4.72
N ILE A 32 -8.63 16.88 3.75
CA ILE A 32 -7.64 17.69 3.03
C ILE A 32 -8.31 18.88 2.35
N GLY A 33 -9.42 18.67 1.65
CA GLY A 33 -10.15 19.73 0.97
C GLY A 33 -10.78 20.76 1.92
N ARG A 34 -11.14 20.38 3.15
CA ARG A 34 -11.57 21.33 4.20
C ARG A 34 -10.40 22.18 4.69
N ALA A 35 -9.28 21.53 5.00
CA ALA A 35 -8.09 22.21 5.48
C ALA A 35 -7.52 23.20 4.45
N GLN A 36 -7.50 22.83 3.16
CA GLN A 36 -7.08 23.69 2.06
C GLN A 36 -7.97 24.94 1.96
N ARG A 37 -9.29 24.80 2.06
CA ARG A 37 -10.23 25.94 2.05
C ARG A 37 -10.07 26.87 3.25
N ALA A 38 -9.70 26.30 4.40
CA ALA A 38 -9.47 27.05 5.62
C ALA A 38 -8.03 27.57 5.77
N GLY A 39 -7.14 27.31 4.81
CA GLY A 39 -5.75 27.79 4.80
C GLY A 39 -4.85 27.20 5.88
N HIS A 40 -5.17 26.01 6.41
CA HIS A 40 -4.38 25.35 7.45
C HIS A 40 -3.96 23.93 7.07
N SER A 41 -3.06 23.35 7.86
CA SER A 41 -2.62 21.96 7.68
C SER A 41 -3.77 20.97 7.86
N CYS A 42 -3.80 19.91 7.03
CA CYS A 42 -4.73 18.79 7.18
C CYS A 42 -4.59 18.06 8.51
N LEU A 43 -3.43 18.14 9.17
CA LEU A 43 -3.21 17.56 10.50
C LEU A 43 -4.07 18.22 11.59
N ARG A 44 -4.57 19.43 11.35
CA ARG A 44 -5.54 20.10 12.25
C ARG A 44 -6.98 19.69 11.96
N GLU A 45 -7.26 19.08 10.82
CA GLU A 45 -8.61 18.68 10.45
C GLU A 45 -8.94 17.31 11.04
N TRP A 46 -9.95 17.25 11.91
CA TRP A 46 -10.38 16.00 12.55
C TRP A 46 -10.84 14.95 11.53
N LEU A 47 -11.43 15.39 10.41
CA LEU A 47 -11.91 14.48 9.37
C LEU A 47 -10.75 13.75 8.67
N TRP A 48 -9.59 14.40 8.51
CA TRP A 48 -8.40 13.72 8.00
C TRP A 48 -7.96 12.60 8.95
N TRP A 49 -7.96 12.86 10.26
CA TRP A 49 -7.65 11.84 11.27
C TRP A 49 -8.64 10.69 11.28
N VAL A 50 -9.95 10.95 11.11
CA VAL A 50 -10.95 9.87 10.97
C VAL A 50 -10.61 8.97 9.78
N GLY A 51 -10.25 9.57 8.64
CA GLY A 51 -9.80 8.81 7.48
C GLY A 51 -8.53 8.00 7.76
N THR A 52 -7.52 8.61 8.39
CA THR A 52 -6.26 7.92 8.75
C THR A 52 -6.48 6.76 9.73
N LEU A 53 -7.32 6.94 10.75
CA LEU A 53 -7.64 5.90 11.74
C LEU A 53 -8.47 4.77 11.11
N THR A 54 -9.38 5.10 10.19
CA THR A 54 -10.15 4.11 9.44
C THR A 54 -9.23 3.26 8.55
N MET A 55 -8.23 3.87 7.91
CA MET A 55 -7.20 3.16 7.15
C MET A 55 -6.41 2.22 8.06
N ALA A 56 -5.95 2.71 9.23
CA ALA A 56 -5.21 1.88 10.19
C ALA A 56 -6.05 0.68 10.68
N LEU A 57 -7.34 0.90 10.96
CA LEU A 57 -8.28 -0.16 11.35
C LEU A 57 -8.46 -1.20 10.23
N GLY A 58 -8.63 -0.76 8.98
CA GLY A 58 -8.72 -1.66 7.84
C GLY A 58 -7.45 -2.50 7.64
N GLN A 59 -6.27 -1.92 7.84
CA GLN A 59 -5.01 -2.66 7.78
C GLN A 59 -4.85 -3.67 8.93
N ALA A 60 -5.21 -3.29 10.15
CA ALA A 60 -5.20 -4.20 11.30
C ALA A 60 -6.18 -5.37 11.09
N GLY A 61 -7.37 -5.10 10.56
CA GLY A 61 -8.34 -6.14 10.25
C GLY A 61 -7.89 -7.07 9.11
N ASN A 62 -7.14 -6.57 8.12
CA ASN A 62 -6.51 -7.42 7.10
C ASN A 62 -5.52 -8.43 7.73
N PHE A 63 -4.77 -8.03 8.76
CA PHE A 63 -3.91 -8.96 9.50
C PHE A 63 -4.72 -10.06 10.18
N VAL A 64 -5.89 -9.73 10.75
CA VAL A 64 -6.81 -10.74 11.30
C VAL A 64 -7.33 -11.66 10.20
N ALA A 65 -7.69 -11.13 9.03
CA ALA A 65 -8.15 -11.93 7.89
C ALA A 65 -7.10 -12.97 7.44
N TYR A 66 -5.82 -12.60 7.40
CA TYR A 66 -4.72 -13.52 7.07
C TYR A 66 -4.55 -14.66 8.08
N ASN A 67 -4.99 -14.51 9.33
CA ASN A 67 -4.99 -15.59 10.31
C ASN A 67 -6.20 -16.53 10.18
N LEU A 68 -7.27 -16.08 9.50
CA LEU A 68 -8.53 -16.82 9.38
C LEU A 68 -8.71 -17.46 8.00
N ALA A 69 -8.08 -16.92 6.97
CA ALA A 69 -8.20 -17.39 5.61
C ALA A 69 -6.85 -17.34 4.87
N PRO A 70 -6.63 -18.22 3.88
CA PRO A 70 -5.40 -18.23 3.10
C PRO A 70 -5.12 -16.88 2.43
N ALA A 71 -3.84 -16.48 2.41
CA ALA A 71 -3.41 -15.25 1.72
C ALA A 71 -3.74 -15.25 0.22
N THR A 72 -3.94 -16.42 -0.41
CA THR A 72 -4.44 -16.54 -1.81
C THR A 72 -5.81 -15.93 -2.00
N LEU A 73 -6.66 -15.94 -0.98
CA LEU A 73 -7.99 -15.35 -1.01
C LEU A 73 -7.98 -13.91 -0.48
N VAL A 74 -7.29 -13.67 0.64
CA VAL A 74 -7.34 -12.37 1.33
C VAL A 74 -6.70 -11.26 0.51
N THR A 75 -5.55 -11.49 -0.13
CA THR A 75 -4.80 -10.42 -0.82
C THR A 75 -5.54 -9.87 -2.05
N PRO A 76 -6.11 -10.70 -2.97
CA PRO A 76 -6.91 -10.19 -4.08
C PRO A 76 -8.18 -9.44 -3.65
N LEU A 77 -8.77 -9.81 -2.51
CA LEU A 77 -9.96 -9.13 -1.99
C LEU A 77 -9.68 -7.65 -1.65
N GLY A 78 -8.42 -7.29 -1.38
CA GLY A 78 -7.98 -5.91 -1.22
C GLY A 78 -8.37 -4.98 -2.38
N ALA A 79 -8.40 -5.51 -3.61
CA ALA A 79 -8.71 -4.73 -4.81
C ALA A 79 -10.18 -4.25 -4.85
N PHE A 80 -11.10 -4.89 -4.11
CA PHE A 80 -12.51 -4.49 -4.07
C PHE A 80 -12.72 -3.12 -3.41
N GLY A 81 -11.79 -2.66 -2.58
CA GLY A 81 -11.83 -1.32 -1.98
C GLY A 81 -11.73 -0.20 -3.02
N ILE A 82 -11.12 -0.46 -4.18
CA ILE A 82 -10.88 0.53 -5.24
C ILE A 82 -12.18 0.96 -5.93
N PRO A 83 -12.98 0.07 -6.55
CA PRO A 83 -14.24 0.47 -7.18
C PRO A 83 -15.22 1.03 -6.15
N PHE A 84 -15.26 0.49 -4.94
CA PHE A 84 -16.09 1.01 -3.87
C PHE A 84 -15.71 2.46 -3.49
N GLY A 85 -14.41 2.71 -3.27
CA GLY A 85 -13.88 4.04 -3.00
C GLY A 85 -14.16 5.02 -4.14
N ALA A 86 -14.04 4.59 -5.40
CA ALA A 86 -14.35 5.43 -6.56
C ALA A 86 -15.83 5.79 -6.66
N VAL A 87 -16.74 4.86 -6.39
CA VAL A 87 -18.20 5.13 -6.32
C VAL A 87 -18.50 6.12 -5.20
N LEU A 88 -17.92 5.89 -4.01
CA LEU A 88 -18.11 6.76 -2.87
C LEU A 88 -17.54 8.17 -3.10
N ALA A 89 -16.38 8.27 -3.77
CA ALA A 89 -15.78 9.53 -4.19
C ALA A 89 -16.68 10.29 -5.17
N SER A 90 -17.33 9.58 -6.09
CA SER A 90 -18.28 10.20 -7.01
C SER A 90 -19.50 10.78 -6.29
N TRP A 91 -19.99 10.08 -5.25
CA TRP A 91 -21.14 10.55 -4.49
C TRP A 91 -20.81 11.69 -3.51
N LEU A 92 -19.73 11.56 -2.74
CA LEU A 92 -19.40 12.49 -1.65
C LEU A 92 -18.53 13.67 -2.07
N LEU A 93 -17.63 13.48 -3.04
CA LEU A 93 -16.72 14.53 -3.54
C LEU A 93 -17.12 15.05 -4.93
N GLY A 94 -18.09 14.41 -5.59
CA GLY A 94 -18.46 14.75 -6.97
C GLY A 94 -17.37 14.38 -7.99
N GLU A 95 -16.39 13.57 -7.61
CA GLU A 95 -15.30 13.16 -8.51
C GLU A 95 -15.87 12.30 -9.64
N ARG A 96 -15.51 12.64 -10.89
CA ARG A 96 -15.86 11.86 -12.07
C ARG A 96 -14.58 11.39 -12.74
N LEU A 97 -14.65 10.16 -13.23
CA LEU A 97 -13.63 9.58 -14.09
C LEU A 97 -14.22 9.49 -15.49
N SER A 98 -13.44 9.90 -16.48
CA SER A 98 -13.68 9.60 -17.88
C SER A 98 -13.88 8.09 -18.08
N PRO A 99 -14.62 7.64 -19.12
CA PRO A 99 -14.80 6.21 -19.39
C PRO A 99 -13.47 5.45 -19.53
N LEU A 100 -12.45 6.10 -20.11
CA LEU A 100 -11.11 5.53 -20.25
C LEU A 100 -10.34 5.51 -18.92
N GLY A 101 -10.53 6.50 -18.05
CA GLY A 101 -10.04 6.46 -16.68
C GLY A 101 -10.66 5.32 -15.86
N LYS A 102 -11.96 5.05 -16.03
CA LYS A 102 -12.64 3.88 -15.43
C LYS A 102 -12.05 2.57 -15.93
N LEU A 103 -11.83 2.44 -17.23
CA LEU A 103 -11.16 1.27 -17.81
C LEU A 103 -9.76 1.09 -17.24
N GLY A 104 -8.99 2.19 -17.11
CA GLY A 104 -7.68 2.17 -16.47
C GLY A 104 -7.71 1.67 -15.03
N CYS A 105 -8.71 2.09 -14.24
CA CYS A 105 -8.92 1.58 -12.87
C CYS A 105 -9.18 0.07 -12.85
N VAL A 106 -10.01 -0.42 -13.77
CA VAL A 106 -10.30 -1.86 -13.91
C VAL A 106 -9.04 -2.63 -14.27
N LEU A 107 -8.25 -2.13 -15.22
CA LEU A 107 -6.97 -2.74 -15.61
C LEU A 107 -5.96 -2.76 -14.47
N CYS A 108 -5.86 -1.69 -13.67
CA CYS A 108 -5.05 -1.70 -12.44
C CYS A 108 -5.48 -2.82 -11.48
N CYS A 109 -6.80 -2.99 -11.25
CA CYS A 109 -7.31 -4.04 -10.38
C CYS A 109 -6.99 -5.44 -10.93
N VAL A 110 -7.29 -5.67 -12.21
CA VAL A 110 -7.06 -6.97 -12.87
C VAL A 110 -5.58 -7.31 -12.87
N GLY A 111 -4.72 -6.37 -13.27
CA GLY A 111 -3.27 -6.57 -13.29
C GLY A 111 -2.69 -6.85 -11.89
N CYS A 112 -3.17 -6.16 -10.84
CA CYS A 112 -2.79 -6.49 -9.47
C CYS A 112 -3.19 -7.90 -9.08
N ILE A 113 -4.42 -8.31 -9.39
CA ILE A 113 -4.91 -9.67 -9.10
C ILE A 113 -4.06 -10.70 -9.86
N GLU A 114 -3.77 -10.48 -11.14
CA GLU A 114 -2.90 -11.34 -11.95
C GLU A 114 -1.51 -11.50 -11.34
N ILE A 115 -0.88 -10.40 -10.88
CA ILE A 115 0.40 -10.45 -10.16
C ILE A 115 0.26 -11.31 -8.90
N ILE A 116 -0.75 -11.05 -8.07
CA ILE A 116 -0.92 -11.70 -6.77
C ILE A 116 -1.15 -13.22 -6.92
N ILE A 117 -1.96 -13.64 -7.90
CA ILE A 117 -2.28 -15.07 -8.08
C ILE A 117 -1.13 -15.87 -8.72
N HIS A 118 -0.31 -15.22 -9.55
CA HIS A 118 0.82 -15.87 -10.22
C HIS A 118 2.14 -15.75 -9.45
N THR A 119 2.24 -14.87 -8.45
CA THR A 119 3.42 -14.81 -7.59
C THR A 119 3.52 -16.11 -6.79
N PRO A 120 4.62 -16.88 -6.94
CA PRO A 120 4.83 -18.09 -6.16
C PRO A 120 4.83 -17.74 -4.69
N LYS A 121 3.97 -18.39 -3.92
CA LYS A 121 3.93 -18.19 -2.47
C LYS A 121 5.01 -19.09 -1.90
N ALA A 122 6.20 -18.55 -1.64
CA ALA A 122 7.19 -19.31 -0.90
C ALA A 122 6.58 -19.77 0.42
N SER A 123 7.02 -20.95 0.90
CA SER A 123 6.68 -21.50 2.21
C SER A 123 6.60 -20.36 3.22
N GLU A 124 5.44 -20.18 3.85
CA GLU A 124 5.24 -19.08 4.79
C GLU A 124 6.38 -19.13 5.80
N VAL A 125 7.29 -18.15 5.73
CA VAL A 125 8.34 -18.01 6.74
C VAL A 125 7.63 -17.83 8.07
N GLN A 126 7.66 -18.88 8.88
CA GLN A 126 6.97 -19.00 10.16
C GLN A 126 7.92 -18.81 11.35
N ARG A 127 9.23 -18.78 11.11
CA ARG A 127 10.25 -18.62 12.16
C ARG A 127 11.16 -17.44 11.87
N LEU A 128 11.53 -16.73 12.93
CA LEU A 128 12.39 -15.55 12.82
C LEU A 128 13.80 -15.89 12.33
N ALA A 129 14.34 -17.05 12.71
CA ALA A 129 15.65 -17.52 12.24
C ALA A 129 15.71 -17.71 10.71
N GLU A 130 14.62 -18.15 10.08
CA GLU A 130 14.58 -18.25 8.61
C GLU A 130 14.53 -16.86 7.99
N LEU A 131 13.76 -15.92 8.56
CA LEU A 131 13.77 -14.54 8.09
C LEU A 131 15.15 -13.90 8.21
N GLU A 132 15.87 -14.16 9.30
CA GLU A 132 17.24 -13.69 9.49
C GLU A 132 18.18 -14.22 8.39
N ASP A 133 18.12 -15.52 8.09
CA ASP A 133 18.90 -16.12 6.99
C ASP A 133 18.62 -15.41 5.66
N ARG A 134 17.34 -15.11 5.36
CA ARG A 134 16.96 -14.36 4.15
C ARG A 134 17.52 -12.94 4.12
N LEU A 135 17.64 -12.28 5.26
CA LEU A 135 18.20 -10.92 5.36
C LEU A 135 19.72 -10.88 5.11
N THR A 136 20.43 -12.01 5.19
CA THR A 136 21.87 -12.07 4.88
C THR A 136 22.16 -12.13 3.38
N ASP A 137 21.14 -12.29 2.53
CA ASP A 137 21.32 -12.45 1.09
C ASP A 137 21.86 -11.16 0.44
N PRO A 138 23.00 -11.21 -0.29
CA PRO A 138 23.52 -10.04 -1.00
C PRO A 138 22.55 -9.49 -2.06
N VAL A 139 21.70 -10.33 -2.66
CA VAL A 139 20.69 -9.90 -3.65
C VAL A 139 19.63 -9.03 -2.98
N PHE A 140 19.24 -9.35 -1.75
CA PHE A 140 18.33 -8.52 -0.97
C PHE A 140 18.93 -7.14 -0.70
N TRP A 141 20.19 -7.06 -0.28
CA TRP A 141 20.88 -5.78 -0.05
C TRP A 141 21.05 -4.96 -1.34
N ALA A 142 21.32 -5.60 -2.48
CA ALA A 142 21.35 -4.93 -3.77
C ALA A 142 19.98 -4.33 -4.14
N TYR A 143 18.88 -5.07 -3.89
CA TYR A 143 17.51 -4.57 -4.06
C TYR A 143 17.23 -3.38 -3.14
N VAL A 144 17.57 -3.48 -1.85
CA VAL A 144 17.42 -2.37 -0.88
C VAL A 144 18.17 -1.13 -1.36
N ALA A 145 19.43 -1.27 -1.79
CA ALA A 145 20.23 -0.15 -2.29
C ALA A 145 19.60 0.49 -3.53
N LEU A 146 19.10 -0.31 -4.47
CA LEU A 146 18.40 0.17 -5.67
C LEU A 146 17.13 0.96 -5.30
N VAL A 147 16.28 0.40 -4.43
CA VAL A 147 15.04 1.07 -4.00
C VAL A 147 15.35 2.38 -3.26
N LEU A 148 16.37 2.40 -2.40
CA LEU A 148 16.81 3.62 -1.70
C LEU A 148 17.35 4.67 -2.67
N LEU A 149 18.10 4.27 -3.72
CA LEU A 149 18.58 5.18 -4.76
C LEU A 149 17.41 5.79 -5.55
N VAL A 150 16.42 4.98 -5.93
CA VAL A 150 15.22 5.45 -6.63
C VAL A 150 14.41 6.38 -5.72
N LEU A 151 14.21 6.01 -4.46
CA LEU A 151 13.55 6.85 -3.46
C LEU A 151 14.26 8.19 -3.30
N LEU A 152 15.58 8.19 -3.12
CA LEU A 152 16.38 9.42 -3.01
C LEU A 152 16.19 10.29 -4.24
N THR A 153 16.28 9.71 -5.44
CA THR A 153 16.09 10.44 -6.70
C THR A 153 14.70 11.07 -6.79
N LEU A 154 13.64 10.32 -6.45
CA LEU A 154 12.27 10.82 -6.49
C LEU A 154 12.03 11.90 -5.43
N VAL A 155 12.56 11.73 -4.22
CA VAL A 155 12.46 12.72 -3.13
C VAL A 155 13.18 14.01 -3.49
N LEU A 156 14.37 13.94 -4.09
CA LEU A 156 15.11 15.11 -4.56
C LEU A 156 14.41 15.80 -5.75
N ARG A 157 13.73 15.04 -6.62
CA ARG A 157 12.93 15.57 -7.72
C ARG A 157 11.60 16.19 -7.28
N ALA A 158 11.04 15.75 -6.15
CA ALA A 158 9.82 16.31 -5.59
C ALA A 158 10.12 17.72 -5.04
N ALA A 159 10.10 18.73 -5.91
CA ALA A 159 10.48 20.12 -5.63
C ALA A 159 9.71 20.78 -4.47
N SER A 160 8.62 20.18 -4.02
CA SER A 160 8.07 20.31 -2.67
C SER A 160 6.94 19.29 -2.52
N PRO A 161 6.84 18.55 -1.39
CA PRO A 161 5.68 17.72 -1.09
C PRO A 161 4.35 18.50 -1.00
N ALA A 162 4.39 19.83 -1.01
CA ALA A 162 3.20 20.68 -0.85
C ALA A 162 2.78 21.43 -2.11
N GLY A 163 3.49 21.30 -3.25
CA GLY A 163 3.28 22.19 -4.40
C GLY A 163 3.50 21.60 -5.80
N SER A 164 3.65 20.28 -5.95
CA SER A 164 3.76 19.68 -7.29
C SER A 164 2.37 19.32 -7.84
N SER A 165 2.12 19.65 -9.12
CA SER A 165 0.90 19.27 -9.85
C SER A 165 0.90 17.80 -10.30
N ASP A 166 1.95 17.05 -9.95
CA ASP A 166 2.15 15.67 -10.37
C ASP A 166 1.93 14.73 -9.18
N ALA A 167 0.78 14.05 -9.15
CA ALA A 167 0.46 13.07 -8.13
C ALA A 167 1.23 11.75 -8.30
N LEU A 168 1.84 11.48 -9.46
CA LEU A 168 2.52 10.21 -9.72
C LEU A 168 3.81 10.07 -8.90
N VAL A 169 4.59 11.15 -8.76
CA VAL A 169 5.82 11.15 -7.95
C VAL A 169 5.55 10.80 -6.48
N PRO A 170 4.62 11.49 -5.75
CA PRO A 170 4.31 11.12 -4.38
C PRO A 170 3.70 9.72 -4.26
N ILE A 171 2.90 9.26 -5.25
CA ILE A 171 2.41 7.88 -5.29
C ILE A 171 3.58 6.89 -5.41
N ALA A 172 4.51 7.10 -6.33
CA ALA A 172 5.66 6.22 -6.49
C ALA A 172 6.51 6.17 -5.22
N ILE A 173 6.75 7.31 -4.55
CA ILE A 173 7.49 7.34 -3.29
C ILE A 173 6.77 6.53 -2.20
N CYS A 174 5.46 6.73 -2.01
CA CYS A 174 4.74 5.98 -0.98
C CYS A 174 4.66 4.48 -1.30
N SER A 175 4.46 4.10 -2.56
CA SER A 175 4.48 2.71 -3.00
C SER A 175 5.83 2.03 -2.72
N LEU A 176 6.95 2.70 -3.01
CA LEU A 176 8.30 2.15 -2.77
C LEU A 176 8.61 1.97 -1.28
N PHE A 177 8.15 2.87 -0.41
CA PHE A 177 8.24 2.66 1.04
C PHE A 177 7.50 1.38 1.49
N GLY A 178 6.42 1.01 0.80
CA GLY A 178 5.70 -0.25 1.02
C GLY A 178 6.58 -1.50 0.93
N SER A 179 7.60 -1.48 0.06
CA SER A 179 8.62 -2.54 -0.08
C SER A 179 9.34 -2.86 1.23
N PHE A 180 9.46 -1.88 2.12
CA PHE A 180 10.09 -2.06 3.43
C PHE A 180 9.03 -2.34 4.50
N THR A 181 7.91 -1.63 4.45
CA THR A 181 6.87 -1.72 5.48
C THR A 181 6.26 -3.10 5.60
N VAL A 182 5.89 -3.75 4.49
CA VAL A 182 5.19 -5.04 4.55
C VAL A 182 6.11 -6.16 5.08
N PRO A 183 7.35 -6.33 4.57
CA PRO A 183 8.28 -7.28 5.15
C PRO A 183 8.64 -6.98 6.60
N SER A 184 8.84 -5.71 6.97
CA SER A 184 9.11 -5.33 8.37
C SER A 184 7.93 -5.60 9.29
N ALA A 185 6.68 -5.38 8.85
CA ALA A 185 5.50 -5.74 9.63
C ALA A 185 5.41 -7.24 9.87
N LYS A 186 5.70 -8.05 8.84
CA LYS A 186 5.78 -9.51 8.98
C LYS A 186 6.90 -9.93 9.94
N GLY A 187 8.10 -9.37 9.78
CA GLY A 187 9.23 -9.68 10.65
C GLY A 187 9.01 -9.26 12.10
N LEU A 188 8.40 -8.10 12.33
CA LEU A 188 8.02 -7.66 13.68
C LEU A 188 6.96 -8.59 14.28
N GLY A 189 5.96 -9.02 13.50
CA GLY A 189 4.94 -9.97 13.94
C GLY A 189 5.54 -11.30 14.40
N LEU A 190 6.47 -11.86 13.61
CA LEU A 190 7.22 -13.07 13.97
C LEU A 190 8.04 -12.85 15.25
N ALA A 191 8.81 -11.76 15.32
CA ALA A 191 9.68 -11.50 16.46
C ALA A 191 8.88 -11.28 17.76
N VAL A 192 7.78 -10.54 17.71
CA VAL A 192 6.89 -10.38 18.86
C VAL A 192 6.33 -11.72 19.28
N SER A 193 5.88 -12.57 18.35
CA SER A 193 5.31 -13.88 18.67
C SER A 193 6.30 -14.82 19.39
N GLU A 194 7.59 -14.76 19.05
CA GLU A 194 8.65 -15.56 19.70
C GLU A 194 9.16 -14.94 21.02
N LEU A 195 8.99 -13.62 21.21
CA LEU A 195 9.42 -12.90 22.43
C LEU A 195 8.36 -12.86 23.53
N LEU A 196 7.14 -13.39 23.28
CA LEU A 196 6.11 -13.45 24.31
C LEU A 196 6.55 -14.36 25.47
N PRO A 197 6.20 -14.02 26.73
CA PRO A 197 6.61 -14.82 27.90
C PRO A 197 6.13 -16.28 27.87
N SER A 198 5.04 -16.55 27.15
CA SER A 198 4.45 -17.88 26.99
C SER A 198 5.02 -18.67 25.81
N ALA A 199 5.93 -18.08 25.03
CA ALA A 199 6.51 -18.70 23.85
C ALA A 199 7.69 -19.62 24.23
N ALA A 200 8.01 -20.53 23.31
CA ALA A 200 9.29 -21.26 23.34
C ALA A 200 10.48 -20.27 23.25
N PRO A 201 11.69 -20.67 23.67
CA PRO A 201 12.87 -19.82 23.47
C PRO A 201 12.99 -19.38 22.01
N PRO A 202 13.38 -18.11 21.76
CA PRO A 202 13.40 -17.54 20.42
C PRO A 202 14.28 -18.36 19.49
N SER A 203 13.87 -18.46 18.23
CA SER A 203 14.56 -19.27 17.22
C SER A 203 15.96 -18.74 16.87
N THR A 204 16.23 -17.46 17.18
CA THR A 204 17.53 -16.81 17.02
C THR A 204 17.87 -15.94 18.24
N PRO A 205 19.15 -15.86 18.64
CA PRO A 205 19.61 -14.91 19.66
C PRO A 205 19.41 -13.45 19.26
N HIS A 206 19.29 -13.14 17.96
CA HIS A 206 19.11 -11.78 17.46
C HIS A 206 17.64 -11.32 17.41
N ALA A 207 16.71 -12.12 17.94
CA ALA A 207 15.28 -11.81 17.96
C ALA A 207 14.92 -10.39 18.45
N PRO A 208 15.42 -9.90 19.60
CA PRO A 208 15.10 -8.54 20.05
C PRO A 208 15.69 -7.45 19.15
N GLN A 209 16.84 -7.70 18.52
CA GLN A 209 17.48 -6.76 17.60
C GLN A 209 16.70 -6.66 16.27
N LEU A 210 16.25 -7.81 15.74
CA LEU A 210 15.40 -7.87 14.55
C LEU A 210 14.04 -7.20 14.79
N ALA A 211 13.44 -7.41 15.97
CA ALA A 211 12.22 -6.71 16.38
C ALA A 211 12.42 -5.19 16.39
N LEU A 212 13.49 -4.71 17.02
CA LEU A 212 13.80 -3.29 17.09
C LEU A 212 14.09 -2.69 15.71
N ALA A 213 14.85 -3.39 14.87
CA ALA A 213 15.14 -2.96 13.50
C ALA A 213 13.86 -2.88 12.66
N ALA A 214 13.00 -3.90 12.71
CA ALA A 214 11.72 -3.91 12.02
C ALA A 214 10.80 -2.78 12.52
N ALA A 215 10.72 -2.56 13.83
CA ALA A 215 9.98 -1.44 14.41
C ALA A 215 10.53 -0.08 13.96
N ALA A 216 11.85 0.10 13.92
CA ALA A 216 12.49 1.33 13.43
C ALA A 216 12.17 1.60 11.95
N VAL A 217 12.14 0.56 11.11
CA VAL A 217 11.72 0.71 9.71
C VAL A 217 10.26 1.12 9.61
N LEU A 218 9.37 0.54 10.42
CA LEU A 218 7.95 0.89 10.44
C LEU A 218 7.69 2.32 10.93
N THR A 219 8.40 2.77 11.98
CA THR A 219 8.24 4.13 12.51
C THR A 219 8.69 5.21 11.53
N VAL A 220 9.60 4.90 10.60
CA VAL A 220 10.01 5.81 9.52
C VAL A 220 9.11 5.68 8.30
N SER A 221 8.86 4.45 7.85
CA SER A 221 8.18 4.18 6.57
C SER A 221 6.67 4.46 6.60
N LEU A 222 5.98 4.22 7.73
CA LEU A 222 4.53 4.46 7.83
C LEU A 222 4.19 5.96 7.79
N PRO A 223 4.82 6.85 8.58
CA PRO A 223 4.57 8.29 8.46
C PRO A 223 4.98 8.85 7.10
N ALA A 224 6.08 8.34 6.51
CA ALA A 224 6.49 8.74 5.17
C ALA A 224 5.43 8.39 4.13
N GLN A 225 4.90 7.16 4.15
CA GLN A 225 3.79 6.74 3.28
C GLN A 225 2.56 7.62 3.45
N LEU A 226 2.12 7.84 4.69
CA LEU A 226 0.94 8.66 4.96
C LEU A 226 1.13 10.10 4.47
N ARG A 227 2.33 10.67 4.65
CA ARG A 227 2.67 12.02 4.16
C ARG A 227 2.58 12.10 2.64
N TYR A 228 3.21 11.18 1.92
CA TYR A 228 3.23 11.21 0.46
C TYR A 228 1.87 10.83 -0.15
N LEU A 229 1.13 9.91 0.47
CA LEU A 229 -0.25 9.61 0.09
C LEU A 229 -1.15 10.83 0.30
N THR A 230 -1.01 11.54 1.42
CA THR A 230 -1.75 12.79 1.69
C THR A 230 -1.40 13.87 0.66
N CYS A 231 -0.13 13.97 0.25
CA CYS A 231 0.31 14.84 -0.83
C CYS A 231 -0.36 14.48 -2.16
N ALA A 232 -0.37 13.20 -2.54
CA ALA A 232 -1.02 12.74 -3.77
C ALA A 232 -2.55 13.03 -3.75
N LEU A 233 -3.20 12.73 -2.63
CA LEU A 233 -4.62 13.06 -2.42
C LEU A 233 -4.87 14.57 -2.37
N ALA A 234 -3.91 15.40 -1.99
CA ALA A 234 -4.06 16.85 -2.10
C ALA A 234 -3.98 17.33 -3.56
N ALA A 235 -3.12 16.70 -4.37
CA ALA A 235 -2.83 17.10 -5.75
C ALA A 235 -3.82 16.57 -6.79
N SER A 236 -4.45 15.40 -6.57
CA SER A 236 -5.30 14.74 -7.57
C SER A 236 -6.52 14.07 -6.96
N SER A 237 -7.50 13.71 -7.81
CA SER A 237 -8.73 13.03 -7.38
C SER A 237 -8.41 11.71 -6.69
N SER A 238 -9.15 11.38 -5.64
CA SER A 238 -9.02 10.09 -4.97
C SER A 238 -9.32 8.92 -5.92
N ALA A 239 -10.24 9.12 -6.87
CA ALA A 239 -10.59 8.16 -7.89
C ALA A 239 -9.42 7.80 -8.86
N THR A 240 -8.44 8.70 -9.03
CA THR A 240 -7.20 8.44 -9.80
C THR A 240 -6.08 7.95 -8.87
N VAL A 241 -5.91 8.57 -7.70
CA VAL A 241 -4.79 8.27 -6.78
C VAL A 241 -4.87 6.84 -6.24
N VAL A 242 -6.05 6.40 -5.79
CA VAL A 242 -6.22 5.08 -5.14
C VAL A 242 -5.87 3.89 -6.04
N PRO A 243 -6.37 3.78 -7.30
CA PRO A 243 -6.01 2.66 -8.17
C PRO A 243 -4.52 2.66 -8.55
N VAL A 244 -3.93 3.82 -8.83
CA VAL A 244 -2.50 3.93 -9.16
C VAL A 244 -1.62 3.60 -7.95
N TYR A 245 -2.01 4.08 -6.76
CA TYR A 245 -1.34 3.74 -5.50
C TYR A 245 -1.40 2.25 -5.21
N TYR A 246 -2.58 1.64 -5.29
CA TYR A 246 -2.72 0.21 -5.06
C TYR A 246 -1.84 -0.59 -6.03
N ALA A 247 -1.84 -0.21 -7.31
CA ALA A 247 -1.02 -0.86 -8.32
C ALA A 247 0.48 -0.73 -8.06
N GLY A 248 0.97 0.49 -7.83
CA GLY A 248 2.38 0.72 -7.50
C GLY A 248 2.79 0.02 -6.20
N PHE A 249 1.94 0.03 -5.18
CA PHE A 249 2.17 -0.62 -3.89
C PHE A 249 2.24 -2.13 -4.04
N THR A 250 1.29 -2.76 -4.74
CA THR A 250 1.29 -4.20 -5.03
C THR A 250 2.56 -4.61 -5.75
N VAL A 251 2.93 -3.92 -6.84
CA VAL A 251 4.17 -4.23 -7.58
C VAL A 251 5.41 -4.13 -6.68
N SER A 252 5.52 -3.04 -5.89
CA SER A 252 6.67 -2.79 -5.02
C SER A 252 6.80 -3.85 -3.91
N VAL A 253 5.69 -4.17 -3.25
CA VAL A 253 5.63 -5.17 -2.17
C VAL A 253 5.89 -6.57 -2.69
N THR A 254 5.30 -6.93 -3.84
CA THR A 254 5.54 -8.22 -4.49
C THR A 254 7.01 -8.35 -4.88
N ALA A 255 7.60 -7.33 -5.51
CA ALA A 255 9.02 -7.35 -5.86
C ALA A 255 9.91 -7.54 -4.61
N ALA A 256 9.64 -6.81 -3.53
CA ALA A 256 10.39 -6.93 -2.27
C ALA A 256 10.25 -8.33 -1.65
N SER A 257 9.03 -8.88 -1.66
CA SER A 257 8.73 -10.19 -1.08
C SER A 257 9.36 -11.31 -1.91
N SER A 258 9.30 -11.22 -3.24
CA SER A 258 9.91 -12.22 -4.12
C SER A 258 11.44 -12.22 -4.04
N VAL A 259 12.06 -11.05 -3.82
CA VAL A 259 13.50 -10.94 -3.53
C VAL A 259 13.83 -11.55 -2.18
N LEU A 260 13.16 -11.08 -1.12
CA LEU A 260 13.47 -11.47 0.26
C LEU A 260 13.23 -12.97 0.50
N PHE A 261 12.10 -13.51 0.04
CA PHE A 261 11.75 -14.91 0.26
C PHE A 261 12.29 -15.85 -0.83
N ARG A 262 13.08 -15.33 -1.79
CA ARG A 262 13.61 -16.08 -2.94
C ARG A 262 12.54 -16.83 -3.74
N GLU A 263 11.37 -16.22 -3.91
CA GLU A 263 10.22 -16.85 -4.57
C GLU A 263 10.50 -17.18 -6.05
N TRP A 264 11.44 -16.48 -6.68
CA TRP A 264 11.87 -16.76 -8.05
C TRP A 264 12.56 -18.11 -8.24
N ALA A 265 13.19 -18.66 -7.20
CA ALA A 265 14.06 -19.82 -7.35
C ALA A 265 13.27 -21.11 -7.64
N GLY A 266 11.98 -21.12 -7.31
CA GLY A 266 11.04 -22.20 -7.62
C GLY A 266 9.90 -21.78 -8.55
N ALA A 267 9.97 -20.60 -9.17
CA ALA A 267 8.90 -20.09 -10.01
C ALA A 267 8.79 -20.88 -11.32
N SER A 268 7.59 -21.38 -11.64
CA SER A 268 7.33 -21.95 -12.95
C SER A 268 7.35 -20.85 -14.03
N ALA A 269 7.68 -21.22 -15.27
CA ALA A 269 7.64 -20.28 -16.40
C ALA A 269 6.24 -19.65 -16.55
N VAL A 270 5.18 -20.40 -16.25
CA VAL A 270 3.78 -19.91 -16.27
C VAL A 270 3.55 -18.86 -15.19
N ALA A 271 4.04 -19.07 -13.97
CA ALA A 271 3.96 -18.09 -12.89
C ALA A 271 4.70 -16.79 -13.25
N ALA A 272 5.91 -16.89 -13.82
CA ALA A 272 6.67 -15.74 -14.26
C ALA A 272 5.97 -14.96 -15.39
N LEU A 273 5.43 -15.66 -16.40
CA LEU A 273 4.69 -15.05 -17.50
C LEU A 273 3.38 -14.40 -17.04
N GLY A 274 2.66 -15.05 -16.12
CA GLY A 274 1.43 -14.51 -15.55
C GLY A 274 1.67 -13.24 -14.71
N ALA A 275 2.73 -13.22 -13.91
CA ALA A 275 3.13 -12.02 -13.17
C ALA A 275 3.58 -10.88 -14.11
N ALA A 276 4.32 -11.21 -15.19
CA ALA A 276 4.71 -10.24 -16.21
C ALA A 276 3.50 -9.67 -16.97
N CYS A 277 2.53 -10.52 -17.33
CA CYS A 277 1.26 -10.10 -17.91
C CYS A 277 0.53 -9.13 -16.98
N GLY A 278 0.39 -9.48 -15.70
CA GLY A 278 -0.23 -8.61 -14.71
C GLY A 278 0.47 -7.27 -14.56
N PHE A 279 1.81 -7.25 -14.61
CA PHE A 279 2.60 -6.00 -14.60
C PHE A 279 2.32 -5.13 -15.84
N VAL A 280 2.29 -5.72 -17.04
CA VAL A 280 1.94 -4.99 -18.27
C VAL A 280 0.51 -4.43 -18.20
N THR A 281 -0.44 -5.22 -17.69
CA THR A 281 -1.83 -4.79 -17.47
C THR A 281 -1.90 -3.61 -16.49
N VAL A 282 -1.13 -3.65 -15.40
CA VAL A 282 -0.97 -2.51 -14.47
C VAL A 282 -0.42 -1.28 -15.18
N CYS A 283 0.66 -1.41 -15.96
CA CYS A 283 1.24 -0.29 -16.68
C CYS A 283 0.24 0.35 -17.65
N ALA A 284 -0.50 -0.46 -18.41
CA ALA A 284 -1.56 0.02 -19.30
C ALA A 284 -2.67 0.74 -18.51
N GLY A 285 -3.07 0.20 -17.36
CA GLY A 285 -4.05 0.81 -16.48
C GLY A 285 -3.61 2.18 -15.97
N VAL A 286 -2.38 2.29 -15.44
CA VAL A 286 -1.81 3.55 -14.93
C VAL A 286 -1.71 4.59 -16.04
N VAL A 287 -1.23 4.21 -17.22
CA VAL A 287 -1.15 5.12 -18.39
C VAL A 287 -2.54 5.64 -18.78
N LEU A 288 -3.56 4.78 -18.80
CA LEU A 288 -4.94 5.19 -19.11
C LEU A 288 -5.53 6.12 -18.04
N VAL A 289 -5.31 5.82 -16.76
CA VAL A 289 -5.78 6.67 -15.66
C VAL A 289 -5.15 8.06 -15.74
N GLU A 290 -3.85 8.15 -16.05
CA GLU A 290 -3.14 9.43 -16.13
C GLU A 290 -3.48 10.19 -17.42
N ALA A 291 -3.49 9.53 -18.57
CA ALA A 291 -3.76 10.14 -19.87
C ALA A 291 -5.19 10.71 -19.96
N TYR A 292 -6.12 10.13 -19.21
CA TYR A 292 -7.53 10.55 -19.19
C TYR A 292 -8.01 10.99 -17.80
N ARG A 293 -7.09 11.54 -16.99
CA ARG A 293 -7.47 12.24 -15.76
C ARG A 293 -8.28 13.48 -16.13
N ASP A 294 -9.51 13.58 -15.64
CA ASP A 294 -10.32 14.78 -15.86
C ASP A 294 -9.60 15.94 -15.16
N GLY A 295 -9.24 16.97 -15.95
CA GLY A 295 -8.49 18.15 -15.53
C GLY A 295 -9.27 19.08 -14.61
N SER A 296 -9.87 18.55 -13.54
CA SER A 296 -10.36 19.36 -12.43
C SER A 296 -9.16 20.15 -11.93
N PRO A 297 -9.17 21.49 -12.05
CA PRO A 297 -8.02 22.29 -11.65
C PRO A 297 -7.73 21.98 -10.17
N PRO A 298 -6.44 21.86 -9.77
CA PRO A 298 -6.12 21.78 -8.36
C PRO A 298 -6.84 22.92 -7.65
N LEU A 299 -7.50 22.63 -6.53
CA LEU A 299 -8.12 23.67 -5.71
C LEU A 299 -7.07 24.77 -5.51
N PRO A 300 -7.35 26.03 -5.89
CA PRO A 300 -6.36 27.08 -5.84
C PRO A 300 -5.80 27.15 -4.42
N CYS A 301 -4.49 26.90 -4.28
CA CYS A 301 -3.77 27.22 -3.06
C CYS A 301 -3.86 28.72 -2.88
N GLN A 302 -4.85 29.19 -2.11
CA GLN A 302 -4.80 30.56 -1.64
C GLN A 302 -3.56 30.67 -0.74
N PRO A 303 -2.69 31.67 -0.98
CA PRO A 303 -1.55 31.90 -0.10
C PRO A 303 -2.07 32.10 1.33
N PRO A 304 -1.32 31.66 2.35
CA PRO A 304 -1.70 31.92 3.73
C PRO A 304 -1.95 33.43 3.90
N PRO A 305 -2.99 33.84 4.66
CA PRO A 305 -3.21 35.25 4.91
C PRO A 305 -1.91 35.84 5.46
N LYS A 306 -1.46 36.94 4.85
CA LYS A 306 -0.35 37.72 5.39
C LYS A 306 -0.73 38.05 6.82
N ARG A 307 0.10 37.59 7.77
CA ARG A 307 0.04 38.10 9.14
C ARG A 307 0.49 39.56 9.06
N ASP A 308 -0.49 40.46 9.03
CA ASP A 308 -0.30 41.85 9.42
C ASP A 308 -0.15 41.94 10.94
#